data_AF-A0A7S3I513-F1
#
_entry.id   AF-A0A7S3I513-F1
#
_cell.length_a   1.000
_cell.length_b   1.000
_cell.length_c   1.000
_cell.angle_alpha   90.00
_cell.angle_beta   90.00
_cell.angle_gamma   90.00
#
_symmetry.space_group_name_H-M   'P 1'
#
loop_
_entity.id
_entity.type
_entity.pdbx_description
1 polymer ?
#
loop_
_entity_poly.entity_id
_entity_poly.type
_entity_poly.pdbx_seq_one_letter_code
_entity_poly.pdbx_strand_id
1 'polypeptide(L)'
;MKDGSKFPIDPDQVLLKGSSLRNTEWVLGVCVYTGHDTKIMKNSGSSVIKRSKNQKMLNYFVAVSMMIQLTFSIVGSVILSVWTEYRGDEYWYLYPKATNNDTNMVGQGFFNIGVWFIAIMNFVPISLLITLESVNFIQAKFISWDIMVYDQERDLPALVQ
;
A
#
# COMPACT_ATOMS: atom_id res chain seq x y z
N MET A 1 37.78 -39.55 31.13
CA MET A 1 37.44 -38.12 31.28
C MET A 1 37.01 -37.91 32.73
N LYS A 2 37.58 -36.94 33.46
CA LYS A 2 37.20 -36.71 34.86
C LYS A 2 35.80 -36.10 34.89
N ASP A 3 34.88 -36.85 35.50
CA ASP A 3 33.49 -36.50 35.71
C ASP A 3 33.41 -35.18 36.53
N GLY A 4 32.90 -34.11 35.91
CA GLY A 4 32.73 -32.79 36.56
C GLY A 4 33.75 -31.68 36.23
N SER A 5 34.60 -31.82 35.21
CA SER A 5 35.47 -30.71 34.76
C SER A 5 34.68 -29.63 33.99
N LYS A 6 34.77 -28.36 34.44
CA LYS A 6 34.12 -27.21 33.80
C LYS A 6 35.11 -26.49 32.88
N PHE A 7 34.70 -26.21 31.66
CA PHE A 7 35.47 -25.43 30.68
C PHE A 7 34.67 -24.18 30.29
N PRO A 8 35.26 -22.98 30.36
CA PRO A 8 34.63 -21.78 29.84
C PRO A 8 34.54 -21.85 28.31
N ILE A 9 33.49 -21.27 27.74
CA ILE A 9 33.31 -21.15 26.29
C ILE A 9 33.59 -19.72 25.89
N ASP A 10 34.61 -19.52 25.06
CA ASP A 10 35.00 -18.22 24.53
C ASP A 10 34.32 -17.93 23.17
N PRO A 11 34.26 -16.65 22.73
CA PRO A 11 33.68 -16.29 21.44
C PRO A 11 34.32 -17.02 20.24
N ASP A 12 35.60 -17.37 20.33
CA ASP A 12 36.35 -18.08 19.28
C ASP A 12 35.86 -19.52 19.07
N GLN A 13 35.13 -20.08 20.04
CA GLN A 13 34.54 -21.42 19.97
C GLN A 13 33.10 -21.41 19.46
N VAL A 14 32.55 -20.24 19.10
CA VAL A 14 31.17 -20.07 18.66
C VAL A 14 31.11 -19.78 17.17
N LEU A 15 30.53 -20.71 16.40
CA LEU A 15 30.20 -20.48 14.99
C LEU A 15 28.89 -19.68 14.87
N LEU A 16 28.94 -18.55 14.18
CA LEU A 16 27.78 -17.67 13.99
C LEU A 16 26.92 -18.13 12.81
N LYS A 17 25.61 -17.93 12.94
CA LYS A 17 24.65 -18.07 11.83
C LYS A 17 25.04 -17.09 10.72
N GLY A 18 25.24 -17.61 9.50
CA GLY A 18 25.65 -16.83 8.32
C GLY A 18 27.14 -16.94 7.97
N SER A 19 27.97 -17.54 8.85
CA SER A 19 29.36 -17.84 8.54
C SER A 19 29.46 -19.07 7.61
N SER A 20 30.40 -19.02 6.66
CA SER A 20 30.71 -20.14 5.77
C SER A 20 31.97 -20.85 6.28
N LEU A 21 31.87 -22.16 6.54
CA LEU A 21 33.01 -22.98 6.91
C LEU A 21 33.94 -23.11 5.70
N ARG A 22 35.24 -22.82 5.89
CA ARG A 22 36.26 -22.94 4.85
C ARG A 22 37.44 -23.72 5.39
N ASN A 23 38.12 -24.44 4.49
CA ASN A 23 39.37 -25.15 4.77
C ASN A 23 39.26 -26.32 5.78
N THR A 24 38.06 -26.88 5.98
CA THR A 24 37.78 -28.10 6.76
C THR A 24 36.60 -28.87 6.17
N GLU A 25 36.63 -30.20 6.19
CA GLU A 25 35.57 -31.04 5.57
C GLU A 25 34.26 -31.04 6.37
N TRP A 26 34.35 -31.18 7.69
CA TRP A 26 33.18 -31.21 8.58
C TRP A 26 33.53 -30.74 9.99
N VAL A 27 32.51 -30.38 10.76
CA VAL A 27 32.61 -30.04 12.17
C VAL A 27 31.42 -30.63 12.92
N LEU A 28 31.67 -31.12 14.14
CA LEU A 28 30.61 -31.48 15.09
C LEU A 28 30.43 -30.32 16.05
N GLY A 29 29.19 -29.85 16.20
CA GLY A 29 28.86 -28.74 17.09
C GLY A 29 27.47 -28.91 17.69
N VAL A 30 27.21 -28.20 18.77
CA VAL A 30 25.91 -28.16 19.44
C VAL A 30 25.26 -26.81 19.16
N CYS A 31 23.99 -26.82 18.77
CA CYS A 31 23.25 -25.59 18.53
C CYS A 31 22.88 -24.93 19.87
N VAL A 32 23.45 -23.75 20.15
CA VAL A 32 23.18 -22.97 21.37
C VAL A 32 22.06 -21.93 21.14
N TYR A 33 22.03 -21.30 19.96
CA TYR A 33 21.04 -20.27 19.60
C TYR A 33 20.36 -20.62 18.28
N THR A 34 19.03 -20.49 18.25
CA THR A 34 18.20 -20.77 17.07
C THR A 34 17.38 -19.54 16.66
N GLY A 35 16.96 -19.48 15.39
CA GLY A 35 16.01 -18.46 14.92
C GLY A 35 16.42 -17.02 15.26
N HIS A 36 15.50 -16.30 15.93
CA HIS A 36 15.67 -14.90 16.37
C HIS A 36 16.68 -14.73 17.51
N ASP A 37 17.08 -15.80 18.20
CA ASP A 37 18.06 -15.71 19.27
C ASP A 37 19.51 -15.60 18.76
N THR A 38 19.73 -15.90 17.48
CA THR A 38 21.04 -15.78 16.85
C THR A 38 21.52 -14.33 16.76
N LYS A 39 22.83 -14.11 16.94
CA LYS A 39 23.42 -12.75 16.92
C LYS A 39 23.09 -11.96 15.65
N ILE A 40 23.10 -12.61 14.49
CA ILE A 40 22.76 -11.96 13.22
C ILE A 40 21.31 -11.47 13.18
N MET A 41 20.38 -12.18 13.81
CA MET A 41 18.97 -11.79 13.85
C MET A 41 18.69 -10.74 14.94
N LYS A 42 19.47 -10.74 16.03
CA LYS A 42 19.43 -9.64 17.02
C LYS A 42 20.02 -8.34 16.47
N ASN A 43 20.98 -8.44 15.54
CA ASN A 43 21.57 -7.29 14.86
C ASN A 43 20.78 -6.87 13.61
N SER A 44 19.95 -7.74 13.03
CA SER A 44 19.07 -7.34 11.94
C SER A 44 17.95 -6.49 12.50
N GLY A 45 17.88 -5.22 12.08
CA GLY A 45 16.73 -4.37 12.36
C GLY A 45 15.44 -4.99 11.79
N SER A 46 14.30 -4.61 12.37
CA SER A 46 13.01 -4.98 11.80
C SER A 46 12.89 -4.49 10.35
N SER A 47 12.22 -5.27 9.51
CA SER A 47 11.99 -4.88 8.11
C SER A 47 11.16 -3.60 8.08
N VAL A 48 11.74 -2.51 7.58
CA VAL A 48 11.04 -1.23 7.41
C VAL A 48 10.42 -1.21 6.01
N ILE A 49 9.09 -1.01 5.95
CA ILE A 49 8.39 -0.82 4.68
C ILE A 49 8.77 0.54 4.09
N LYS A 50 9.56 0.51 3.01
CA LYS A 50 9.93 1.71 2.26
C LYS A 50 8.73 2.18 1.43
N ARG A 51 8.28 3.42 1.63
CA ARG A 51 7.25 4.07 0.81
C ARG A 51 7.86 5.20 0.01
N SER A 52 7.62 5.22 -1.29
CA SER A 52 8.12 6.26 -2.18
C SER A 52 7.44 7.61 -1.88
N LYS A 53 8.15 8.72 -2.11
CA LYS A 53 7.59 10.08 -2.04
C LYS A 53 6.40 10.23 -3.01
N ASN A 54 6.48 9.60 -4.18
CA ASN A 54 5.42 9.65 -5.18
C ASN A 54 4.15 8.94 -4.70
N GLN A 55 4.29 7.81 -3.98
CA GLN A 55 3.14 7.12 -3.38
C GLN A 55 2.44 7.99 -2.32
N LYS A 56 3.21 8.72 -1.49
CA LYS A 56 2.64 9.66 -0.52
C LYS A 56 1.90 10.82 -1.21
N MET A 57 2.47 11.35 -2.28
CA MET A 57 1.87 12.43 -3.07
C MET A 57 0.59 11.99 -3.79
N LEU A 58 0.57 10.79 -4.37
CA LEU A 58 -0.64 10.23 -4.97
C LEU A 58 -1.77 10.08 -3.95
N ASN A 59 -1.46 9.54 -2.76
CA ASN A 59 -2.46 9.40 -1.71
C ASN A 59 -3.04 10.76 -1.27
N TYR A 60 -2.20 11.81 -1.27
CA TYR A 60 -2.65 13.18 -1.05
C TYR A 60 -3.61 13.66 -2.14
N PHE A 61 -3.30 13.45 -3.43
CA PHE A 61 -4.20 13.82 -4.52
C PHE A 61 -5.52 13.05 -4.52
N VAL A 62 -5.51 11.77 -4.14
CA VAL A 62 -6.73 10.97 -3.95
C VAL A 62 -7.60 11.59 -2.85
N ALA A 63 -7.01 11.94 -1.71
CA ALA A 63 -7.75 12.59 -0.62
C ALA A 63 -8.34 13.94 -1.04
N VAL A 64 -7.57 14.78 -1.74
CA VAL A 64 -8.06 16.07 -2.26
C VAL A 64 -9.20 15.87 -3.26
N SER A 65 -9.08 14.88 -4.15
CA SER A 65 -10.10 14.59 -5.16
C SER A 65 -11.41 14.08 -4.52
N MET A 66 -11.33 13.28 -3.45
CA MET A 66 -12.50 12.86 -2.67
C MET A 66 -13.21 14.05 -2.01
N MET A 67 -12.45 15.01 -1.47
CA MET A 67 -13.02 16.22 -0.89
C MET A 67 -13.74 17.06 -1.95
N ILE A 68 -13.15 17.22 -3.13
CA ILE A 68 -13.78 17.93 -4.26
C ILE A 68 -15.03 17.20 -4.76
N GLN A 69 -15.00 15.86 -4.82
CA GLN A 69 -16.16 15.07 -5.22
C GLN A 69 -17.33 15.24 -4.23
N LEU A 70 -17.04 15.29 -2.93
CA LEU A 70 -18.05 15.53 -1.89
C LEU A 70 -18.65 16.94 -2.00
N THR A 71 -17.83 17.97 -2.28
CA THR A 71 -18.37 19.32 -2.43
C THR A 71 -19.26 19.43 -3.66
N PHE A 72 -18.87 18.84 -4.79
CA PHE A 72 -19.73 18.83 -5.98
C PHE A 72 -21.00 18.00 -5.81
N SER A 73 -20.98 16.90 -5.07
CA SER A 73 -22.20 16.13 -4.82
C SER A 73 -23.22 16.89 -3.96
N ILE A 74 -22.73 17.66 -2.97
CA ILE A 74 -23.58 18.55 -2.17
C ILE A 74 -24.16 19.67 -3.03
N VAL A 75 -23.32 20.35 -3.82
CA VAL A 75 -23.77 21.43 -4.72
C VAL A 75 -24.78 20.92 -5.74
N GLY A 76 -24.53 19.77 -6.36
CA GLY A 76 -25.46 19.13 -7.29
C GLY A 76 -26.80 18.79 -6.64
N SER A 77 -26.78 18.25 -5.41
CA SER A 77 -27.99 17.96 -4.65
C SER A 77 -28.81 19.21 -4.32
N VAL A 78 -28.15 20.30 -3.91
CA VAL A 78 -28.81 21.58 -3.62
C VAL A 78 -29.43 22.16 -4.89
N ILE A 79 -28.69 22.19 -6.01
CA ILE A 79 -29.20 22.71 -7.29
C ILE A 79 -30.42 21.89 -7.74
N LEU A 80 -30.35 20.56 -7.66
CA LEU A 80 -31.46 19.68 -8.01
C LEU A 80 -32.69 19.92 -7.11
N SER A 81 -32.47 20.10 -5.81
CA SER A 81 -33.56 20.33 -4.85
C SER A 81 -34.28 21.67 -5.14
N VAL A 82 -33.50 22.74 -5.34
CA VAL A 82 -34.02 24.05 -5.73
C VAL A 82 -34.77 23.96 -7.06
N TRP A 83 -34.19 23.32 -8.08
CA TRP A 83 -34.82 23.20 -9.39
C TRP A 83 -36.14 22.42 -9.32
N THR A 84 -36.19 21.36 -8.53
CA THR A 84 -37.40 20.55 -8.31
C THR A 84 -38.50 21.36 -7.61
N GLU A 85 -38.15 22.25 -6.68
CA GLU A 85 -39.11 23.13 -6.01
C GLU A 85 -39.70 24.17 -6.97
N TYR A 86 -38.88 24.81 -7.82
CA TYR A 86 -39.33 25.87 -8.72
C TYR A 86 -40.04 25.36 -9.99
N ARG A 87 -39.66 24.19 -10.52
CA ARG A 87 -40.14 23.69 -11.83
C ARG A 87 -40.69 22.26 -11.79
N GLY A 88 -40.63 21.56 -10.67
CA GLY A 88 -41.12 20.18 -10.57
C GLY A 88 -42.61 20.04 -10.90
N ASP A 89 -43.40 21.08 -10.62
CA ASP A 89 -44.84 21.12 -10.88
C ASP A 89 -45.19 21.13 -12.38
N GLU A 90 -44.31 21.61 -13.25
CA GLU A 90 -44.50 21.59 -14.71
C GLU A 90 -44.32 20.18 -15.28
N TYR A 91 -43.57 19.31 -14.58
CA TYR A 91 -43.18 17.97 -15.04
C TYR A 91 -43.81 16.86 -14.20
N TRP A 92 -45.15 16.84 -14.16
CA TRP A 92 -45.96 15.92 -13.33
C TRP A 92 -45.65 14.42 -13.54
N TYR A 93 -45.11 14.03 -14.70
CA TYR A 93 -44.75 12.65 -15.03
C TYR A 93 -43.36 12.24 -14.51
N LEU A 94 -42.46 13.20 -14.26
CA LEU A 94 -41.12 12.97 -13.69
C LEU A 94 -41.14 13.04 -12.16
N TYR A 95 -41.97 13.92 -11.60
CA TYR A 95 -42.08 14.14 -10.15
C TYR A 95 -43.54 14.04 -9.69
N PRO A 96 -44.12 12.83 -9.60
CA PRO A 96 -45.49 12.66 -9.14
C PRO A 96 -45.64 13.14 -7.68
N LYS A 97 -46.49 14.15 -7.48
CA LYS A 97 -46.75 14.81 -6.17
C LYS A 97 -47.07 13.83 -5.03
N ALA A 98 -47.63 12.66 -5.33
CA ALA A 98 -47.98 11.63 -4.36
C ALA A 98 -46.77 10.88 -3.76
N THR A 99 -45.62 10.82 -4.44
CA THR A 99 -44.41 10.14 -3.94
C THR A 99 -43.50 11.05 -3.12
N ASN A 100 -43.56 12.37 -3.37
CA ASN A 100 -42.71 13.36 -2.69
C ASN A 100 -43.28 13.92 -1.37
N ASN A 101 -44.60 13.79 -1.12
CA ASN A 101 -45.20 14.35 0.10
C ASN A 101 -44.98 13.50 1.37
N ASP A 102 -44.69 12.20 1.25
CA ASP A 102 -44.57 11.29 2.40
C ASP A 102 -43.13 11.00 2.84
N THR A 103 -42.13 11.55 2.14
CA THR A 103 -40.72 11.27 2.45
C THR A 103 -40.07 12.48 3.11
N ASN A 104 -39.46 12.25 4.27
CA ASN A 104 -38.71 13.28 5.01
C ASN A 104 -37.80 14.06 4.06
N MET A 105 -37.99 15.39 3.97
CA MET A 105 -37.21 16.29 3.10
C MET A 105 -35.70 16.14 3.30
N VAL A 106 -35.28 15.88 4.54
CA VAL A 106 -33.89 15.58 4.91
C VAL A 106 -33.40 14.24 4.32
N GLY A 107 -34.27 13.22 4.28
CA GLY A 107 -33.97 11.91 3.71
C GLY A 107 -33.81 11.93 2.19
N GLN A 108 -34.66 12.69 1.48
CA GLN A 108 -34.49 12.90 0.04
C GLN A 108 -33.22 13.68 -0.29
N GLY A 109 -32.91 14.74 0.45
CA GLY A 109 -31.67 15.51 0.25
C GLY A 109 -30.43 14.63 0.44
N PHE A 110 -30.44 13.75 1.43
CA PHE A 110 -29.36 12.79 1.66
C PHE A 110 -29.23 11.76 0.52
N PHE A 111 -30.36 11.23 0.04
CA PHE A 111 -30.37 10.31 -1.11
C PHE A 111 -29.81 10.98 -2.38
N ASN A 112 -30.22 12.22 -2.65
CA ASN A 112 -29.76 13.00 -3.80
C ASN A 112 -28.25 13.28 -3.75
N ILE A 113 -27.67 13.51 -2.56
CA ILE A 113 -26.20 13.61 -2.41
C ILE A 113 -25.53 12.31 -2.86
N GLY A 114 -26.08 11.15 -2.49
CA GLY A 114 -25.58 9.85 -2.92
C GLY A 114 -25.65 9.63 -4.44
N VAL A 115 -26.77 10.04 -5.07
CA VAL A 115 -26.95 9.97 -6.53
C VAL A 115 -25.90 10.81 -7.25
N TRP A 116 -25.72 12.06 -6.83
CA TRP A 116 -24.70 12.94 -7.42
C TRP A 116 -23.28 12.44 -7.13
N PHE A 117 -23.02 11.86 -5.96
CA PHE A 117 -21.71 11.29 -5.65
C PHE A 117 -21.33 10.16 -6.62
N ILE A 118 -22.28 9.27 -6.94
CA ILE A 118 -22.08 8.18 -7.90
C ILE A 118 -21.96 8.74 -9.33
N ALA A 119 -22.75 9.76 -9.69
CA ALA A 119 -22.69 10.37 -11.03
C ALA A 119 -21.30 10.91 -11.37
N ILE A 120 -20.56 11.39 -10.37
CA ILE A 120 -19.22 11.98 -10.52
C ILE A 120 -18.10 11.00 -10.07
N MET A 121 -18.38 9.70 -9.94
CA MET A 121 -17.41 8.72 -9.40
C MET A 121 -16.12 8.57 -10.23
N ASN A 122 -16.15 8.97 -11.50
CA ASN A 122 -14.99 8.91 -12.39
C ASN A 122 -13.95 10.01 -12.12
N PHE A 123 -14.22 10.96 -11.22
CA PHE A 123 -13.28 12.03 -10.88
C PHE A 123 -12.05 11.52 -10.11
N VAL A 124 -12.20 10.43 -9.36
CA VAL A 124 -11.07 9.70 -8.77
C VAL A 124 -10.74 8.52 -9.69
N PRO A 125 -9.71 8.63 -10.56
CA PRO A 125 -9.33 7.53 -11.43
C PRO A 125 -8.75 6.38 -10.59
N ILE A 126 -9.53 5.32 -10.42
CA ILE A 126 -9.10 4.07 -9.76
C ILE A 126 -7.85 3.51 -10.46
N SER A 127 -7.75 3.72 -11.77
CA SER A 127 -6.64 3.28 -12.62
C SER A 127 -5.31 3.97 -12.31
N LEU A 128 -5.29 5.14 -11.65
CA LEU A 128 -4.05 5.89 -11.43
C LEU A 128 -3.05 5.14 -10.54
N LEU A 129 -3.55 4.49 -9.49
CA LEU A 129 -2.71 3.75 -8.55
C LEU A 129 -2.04 2.55 -9.23
N ILE A 130 -2.85 1.72 -9.90
CA ILE A 130 -2.36 0.53 -10.61
C ILE A 130 -1.45 0.90 -11.78
N THR A 131 -1.69 2.05 -12.44
CA THR A 131 -0.82 2.55 -13.50
C THR A 131 0.55 2.92 -12.93
N LEU A 132 0.62 3.58 -11.76
CA LEU A 132 1.90 3.91 -11.14
C LEU A 132 2.67 2.65 -10.70
N GLU A 133 1.98 1.64 -10.15
CA GLU A 133 2.61 0.36 -9.82
C GLU A 133 3.17 -0.33 -11.08
N SER A 134 2.39 -0.33 -12.17
CA SER A 134 2.82 -0.90 -13.46
C SER A 134 4.04 -0.18 -14.02
N VAL A 135 4.07 1.16 -13.97
CA VAL A 135 5.22 1.96 -14.41
C VAL A 135 6.46 1.64 -13.58
N ASN A 136 6.35 1.59 -12.25
CA ASN A 136 7.48 1.25 -11.37
C ASN A 136 7.98 -0.18 -11.64
N PHE A 137 7.09 -1.12 -11.91
CA PHE A 137 7.46 -2.49 -12.26
C PHE A 137 8.26 -2.55 -13.57
N ILE A 138 7.81 -1.83 -14.60
CA ILE A 138 8.52 -1.76 -15.89
C ILE A 138 9.88 -1.07 -15.73
N GLN A 139 9.94 0.04 -14.97
CA GLN A 139 11.20 0.73 -14.67
C GLN A 139 12.19 -0.18 -13.93
N ALA A 140 11.72 -0.95 -12.93
CA ALA A 140 12.55 -1.91 -12.23
C ALA A 140 13.12 -2.99 -13.18
N LYS A 141 12.33 -3.44 -14.16
CA LYS A 141 12.81 -4.37 -15.19
C LYS A 141 13.87 -3.75 -16.09
N PHE A 142 13.69 -2.50 -16.52
CA PHE A 142 14.70 -1.81 -17.31
C PHE A 142 16.02 -1.65 -16.56
N ILE A 143 16.00 -1.33 -15.27
CA ILE A 143 17.22 -1.24 -14.46
C ILE A 143 17.90 -2.61 -14.34
N SER A 144 17.13 -3.69 -14.17
CA SER A 144 17.71 -5.03 -14.04
C SER A 144 18.33 -5.57 -15.33
N TRP A 145 17.83 -5.11 -16.48
CA TRP A 145 18.37 -5.46 -17.80
C TRP A 145 19.49 -4.54 -18.27
N ASP A 146 19.85 -3.51 -17.49
CA ASP A 146 20.92 -2.59 -17.86
C ASP A 146 22.30 -3.26 -17.75
N ILE A 147 22.94 -3.43 -18.90
CA ILE A 147 24.27 -4.04 -19.03
C ILE A 147 25.35 -3.11 -18.44
N MET A 148 25.12 -1.79 -18.39
CA MET A 148 26.10 -0.85 -17.83
C MET A 148 26.26 -1.00 -16.31
N VAL A 149 25.27 -1.60 -15.63
CA VAL A 149 25.27 -1.82 -14.17
C VAL A 149 25.60 -3.28 -13.82
N TYR A 150 25.97 -4.10 -14.82
CA TYR A 150 26.29 -5.51 -14.62
C TYR A 150 27.73 -5.70 -14.11
N ASP A 151 27.90 -6.48 -13.04
CA ASP A 151 29.21 -6.82 -12.47
C ASP A 151 29.77 -8.08 -13.14
N GLN A 152 30.75 -7.90 -14.02
CA GLN A 152 31.38 -8.99 -14.79
C GLN A 152 32.29 -9.88 -13.94
N GLU A 153 32.88 -9.38 -12.85
CA GLU A 153 33.75 -10.19 -11.99
C GLU A 153 32.94 -11.20 -11.16
N ARG A 154 31.71 -10.82 -10.80
CA ARG A 154 30.82 -11.64 -9.97
C ARG A 154 29.70 -12.33 -10.74
N ASP A 155 29.55 -12.06 -12.04
CA ASP A 155 28.43 -12.52 -12.88
C ASP A 155 27.06 -12.18 -12.24
N LEU A 156 26.88 -10.92 -11.84
CA LEU A 156 25.68 -10.46 -11.14
C LEU A 156 25.04 -9.27 -11.86
N PRO A 157 23.76 -9.38 -12.28
CA PRO A 157 23.00 -8.24 -12.76
C PRO A 157 22.51 -7.36 -11.60
N ALA A 158 22.10 -6.13 -11.93
CA ALA A 158 21.47 -5.25 -10.97
C ALA A 158 20.13 -5.85 -10.49
N LEU A 159 20.01 -6.08 -9.18
CA LEU A 159 18.79 -6.57 -8.56
C LEU A 159 18.03 -5.40 -7.94
N VAL A 160 16.81 -5.17 -8.42
CA VAL A 160 15.89 -4.19 -7.85
C VAL A 160 14.93 -4.93 -6.92
N GLN A 161 14.91 -4.55 -5.63
CA GLN A 161 14.01 -5.06 -4.58
C GLN A 161 12.87 -4.09 -4.30
#